data_AF-A0A9D6F244-F1
#
_entry.id   AF-A0A9D6F244-F1
#
_cell.length_a   1.000
_cell.length_b   1.000
_cell.length_c   1.000
_cell.angle_alpha   90.00
_cell.angle_beta   90.00
_cell.angle_gamma   90.00
#
_symmetry.space_group_name_H-M   'P 1'
#
loop_
_entity.id
_entity.type
_entity.pdbx_description
1 polymer ?
#
loop_
_entity_poly.entity_id
_entity_poly.type
_entity_poly.pdbx_seq_one_letter_code
_entity_poly.pdbx_strand_id
1 'polypeptide(L)'
;MDDSIDLGCSGCSERDVRIAGVERRLAGLEARLKTNATNSATPPSQNPLGADKPGKQKKKSKRERGGQPNHLPHFKQRLPAEQVTDTQHFVPNECANCQAELPREAGANDPEPKRFQTIELPPIV
;
A
#
# COMPACT_ATOMS: atom_id res chain seq x y z
N MET A 1 19.88 -47.66 -51.06
CA MET A 1 18.73 -47.07 -50.35
C MET A 1 19.15 -47.00 -48.91
N ASP A 2 19.81 -45.90 -48.59
CA ASP A 2 20.54 -45.68 -47.35
C ASP A 2 19.56 -45.43 -46.20
N ASP A 3 19.36 -46.44 -45.37
CA ASP A 3 18.73 -46.32 -44.06
C ASP A 3 19.71 -45.62 -43.11
N SER A 4 19.71 -44.29 -43.15
CA SER A 4 20.32 -43.44 -42.12
C SER A 4 19.58 -43.65 -40.80
N ILE A 5 20.12 -44.54 -39.97
CA ILE A 5 19.71 -44.69 -38.58
C ILE A 5 20.17 -43.42 -37.85
N ASP A 6 19.21 -42.55 -37.54
CA ASP A 6 19.39 -41.43 -36.62
C ASP A 6 19.65 -41.99 -35.22
N LEU A 7 20.92 -42.31 -34.96
CA LEU A 7 21.43 -42.69 -33.65
C LEU A 7 21.37 -41.44 -32.77
N GLY A 8 20.20 -41.26 -32.15
CA GLY A 8 19.91 -40.18 -31.21
C GLY A 8 21.06 -40.00 -30.22
N CYS A 9 21.65 -38.81 -30.23
CA CYS A 9 22.71 -38.44 -29.32
C CYS A 9 22.21 -38.59 -27.88
N SER A 10 22.82 -39.46 -27.09
CA SER A 10 22.47 -39.69 -25.67
C SER A 10 22.52 -38.40 -24.84
N GLY A 11 23.44 -37.48 -25.19
CA GLY A 11 23.50 -36.16 -24.57
C GLY A 11 22.30 -35.26 -24.92
N CYS A 12 21.64 -35.47 -26.06
CA CYS A 12 20.41 -34.75 -26.40
C CYS A 12 19.21 -35.28 -25.60
N SER A 13 19.05 -36.60 -25.47
CA SER A 13 17.95 -37.17 -24.69
C SER A 13 18.05 -36.84 -23.19
N GLU A 14 19.26 -36.85 -22.62
CA GLU A 14 19.50 -36.42 -21.24
C GLU A 14 19.16 -34.93 -21.03
N ARG A 15 19.47 -34.08 -22.02
CA ARG A 15 19.11 -32.65 -21.99
C ARG A 15 17.61 -32.46 -22.10
N ASP A 16 16.93 -33.18 -22.97
CA ASP A 16 15.48 -33.05 -23.16
C ASP A 16 14.72 -33.48 -21.89
N VAL A 17 15.17 -34.56 -21.24
CA VAL A 17 14.63 -34.98 -19.93
C VAL A 17 14.83 -33.89 -18.87
N ARG A 18 16.00 -33.25 -18.87
CA ARG A 18 16.30 -32.15 -17.93
C ARG A 18 15.44 -30.92 -18.21
N ILE A 19 15.30 -30.53 -19.47
CA ILE A 19 14.47 -29.40 -19.91
C ILE A 19 13.02 -29.63 -19.50
N ALA A 20 12.46 -30.79 -19.83
CA ALA A 20 11.09 -31.15 -19.45
C ALA A 20 10.88 -31.13 -17.92
N GLY A 21 11.89 -31.56 -17.15
CA GLY A 21 11.86 -31.48 -15.68
C GLY A 21 11.84 -30.04 -15.15
N VAL A 22 12.66 -29.17 -15.73
CA VAL A 22 12.73 -27.74 -15.36
C VAL A 22 11.45 -27.02 -15.76
N GLU A 23 10.95 -27.25 -16.98
CA GLU A 23 9.70 -26.67 -17.48
C GLU A 23 8.51 -27.05 -16.59
N ARG A 24 8.42 -28.32 -16.18
CA ARG A 24 7.37 -28.78 -15.26
C ARG A 24 7.45 -28.06 -13.91
N ARG A 25 8.66 -27.85 -13.39
CA ARG A 25 8.87 -27.11 -12.13
C ARG A 25 8.52 -25.63 -12.29
N LEU A 26 8.92 -25.00 -13.39
CA LEU A 26 8.59 -23.62 -13.69
C LEU A 26 7.07 -23.44 -13.79
N ALA A 27 6.39 -24.28 -14.56
CA ALA A 27 4.94 -24.24 -14.70
C ALA A 27 4.23 -24.36 -13.32
N GLY A 28 4.70 -25.25 -12.45
CA GLY A 28 4.17 -25.39 -11.10
C GLY A 28 4.40 -24.16 -10.21
N LEU A 29 5.59 -23.55 -10.29
CA LEU A 29 5.90 -22.32 -9.54
C LEU A 29 5.10 -21.12 -10.06
N GLU A 30 4.99 -20.97 -11.37
CA GLU A 30 4.19 -19.91 -11.99
C GLU A 30 2.71 -20.03 -11.63
N ALA A 31 2.16 -21.25 -11.61
CA ALA A 31 0.78 -21.48 -11.19
C ALA A 31 0.55 -21.01 -9.73
N ARG A 32 1.49 -21.33 -8.83
CA ARG A 32 1.44 -20.89 -7.43
C ARG A 32 1.54 -19.38 -7.30
N LEU A 33 2.41 -18.72 -8.07
CA LEU A 33 2.52 -17.26 -8.06
C LEU A 33 1.28 -16.56 -8.62
N LYS A 34 0.59 -17.18 -9.59
CA LYS A 34 -0.67 -16.68 -10.16
C LYS A 34 -1.89 -16.92 -9.27
N THR A 35 -1.75 -17.64 -8.16
CA THR A 35 -2.85 -17.97 -7.24
C THR A 35 -3.15 -16.78 -6.33
N ASN A 36 -4.41 -16.31 -6.31
CA ASN A 36 -4.87 -15.20 -5.48
C ASN A 36 -6.34 -15.41 -5.04
N ALA A 37 -6.86 -14.54 -4.17
CA ALA A 37 -8.22 -14.65 -3.63
C ALA A 37 -9.33 -14.58 -4.72
N THR A 38 -9.03 -14.07 -5.91
CA THR A 38 -9.99 -13.98 -7.03
C THR A 38 -10.14 -15.29 -7.79
N ASN A 39 -9.09 -16.13 -7.84
CA ASN A 39 -9.08 -17.35 -8.66
C ASN A 39 -8.92 -18.66 -7.88
N SER A 40 -8.80 -18.62 -6.54
CA SER A 40 -8.44 -19.81 -5.77
C SER A 40 -9.22 -20.08 -4.48
N ALA A 41 -10.33 -19.39 -4.24
CA ALA A 41 -11.13 -19.49 -3.00
C ALA A 41 -10.33 -19.27 -1.68
N THR A 42 -9.07 -18.85 -1.78
CA THR A 42 -8.21 -18.47 -0.66
C THR A 42 -8.81 -17.25 0.04
N PRO A 43 -8.91 -17.23 1.38
CA PRO A 43 -9.51 -16.12 2.10
C PRO A 43 -8.71 -14.82 1.90
N PRO A 44 -9.34 -13.63 1.98
CA PRO A 44 -8.68 -12.35 1.78
C PRO A 44 -7.49 -12.08 2.71
N SER A 45 -7.53 -12.65 3.92
CA SER A 45 -6.45 -12.57 4.92
C SER A 45 -5.17 -13.29 4.50
N GLN A 46 -5.27 -14.27 3.59
CA GLN A 46 -4.14 -15.03 3.03
C GLN A 46 -3.84 -14.64 1.58
N ASN A 47 -4.45 -13.57 1.07
CA ASN A 47 -4.17 -13.08 -0.28
C ASN A 47 -2.74 -12.51 -0.34
N PRO A 48 -1.91 -12.88 -1.34
CA PRO A 48 -0.53 -12.41 -1.41
C PRO A 48 -0.42 -10.88 -1.48
N LEU A 49 0.62 -10.34 -0.84
CA LEU A 49 0.94 -8.91 -0.84
C LEU A 49 1.27 -8.47 -2.28
N GLY A 50 0.53 -7.48 -2.79
CA GLY A 50 0.67 -7.02 -4.18
C GLY A 50 -0.24 -7.72 -5.18
N ALA A 51 -1.04 -8.71 -4.78
CA ALA A 51 -2.12 -9.22 -5.62
C ALA A 51 -3.16 -8.13 -5.87
N ASP A 52 -3.72 -8.12 -7.08
CA ASP A 52 -4.80 -7.21 -7.44
C ASP A 52 -5.92 -7.28 -6.41
N LYS A 53 -6.35 -6.11 -5.93
CA LYS A 53 -7.37 -6.03 -4.89
C LYS A 53 -8.64 -6.70 -5.41
N PRO A 54 -9.19 -7.71 -4.69
CA PRO A 54 -10.44 -8.32 -5.08
C PRO A 54 -11.56 -7.29 -4.93
N GLY A 55 -12.07 -6.80 -6.06
CA GLY A 55 -13.16 -5.83 -6.09
C GLY A 55 -13.03 -4.83 -7.24
N LYS A 56 -14.00 -4.83 -8.14
CA LYS A 56 -14.13 -3.77 -9.14
C LYS A 56 -14.33 -2.45 -8.38
N GLN A 57 -13.47 -1.46 -8.62
CA GLN A 57 -13.71 -0.12 -8.11
C GLN A 57 -15.08 0.34 -8.63
N LYS A 58 -16.02 0.54 -7.70
CA LYS A 58 -17.35 1.03 -8.07
C LYS A 58 -17.17 2.39 -8.73
N LYS A 59 -17.83 2.60 -9.87
CA LYS A 59 -17.85 3.92 -10.52
C LYS A 59 -18.33 4.94 -9.50
N LYS A 60 -17.61 6.05 -9.38
CA LYS A 60 -17.98 7.14 -8.48
C LYS A 60 -19.40 7.59 -8.83
N SER A 61 -20.22 7.78 -7.80
CA SER A 61 -21.57 8.34 -7.98
C SER A 61 -21.44 9.72 -8.62
N LYS A 62 -22.31 10.03 -9.58
CA LYS A 62 -22.47 11.39 -10.12
C LYS A 62 -23.29 12.30 -9.20
N ARG A 63 -23.89 11.74 -8.15
CA ARG A 63 -24.63 12.52 -7.16
C ARG A 63 -23.64 13.40 -6.41
N GLU A 64 -24.01 14.67 -6.28
CA GLU A 64 -23.30 15.60 -5.41
C GLU A 64 -23.35 15.09 -3.96
N ARG A 65 -22.40 15.55 -3.16
CA ARG A 65 -22.43 15.27 -1.72
C ARG A 65 -23.71 15.88 -1.17
N GLY A 66 -24.39 15.15 -0.28
CA GLY A 66 -25.59 15.67 0.37
C GLY A 66 -25.30 16.96 1.13
N GLY A 67 -26.34 17.78 1.28
CA GLY A 67 -26.34 19.05 1.99
C GLY A 67 -27.65 19.76 1.69
N GLN A 68 -28.24 20.44 2.66
CA GLN A 68 -29.46 21.20 2.40
C GLN A 68 -29.10 22.44 1.56
N PRO A 69 -29.85 22.73 0.47
CA PRO A 69 -29.63 23.95 -0.31
C PRO A 69 -29.66 25.18 0.60
N ASN A 70 -28.74 26.13 0.36
CA ASN A 70 -28.55 27.36 1.14
C ASN A 70 -28.05 27.19 2.59
N HIS A 71 -27.57 26.01 3.00
CA HIS A 71 -26.90 25.84 4.29
C HIS A 71 -25.39 25.93 4.12
N LEU A 72 -24.80 26.96 4.72
CA LEU A 72 -23.36 27.12 4.73
C LEU A 72 -22.71 26.01 5.57
N PRO A 73 -21.58 25.45 5.12
CA PRO A 73 -20.84 24.48 5.91
C PRO A 73 -20.28 25.12 7.19
N HIS A 74 -20.48 24.45 8.32
CA HIS A 74 -19.78 24.78 9.56
C HIS A 74 -18.41 24.08 9.57
N PHE A 75 -17.36 24.80 9.19
CA PHE A 75 -16.00 24.31 9.29
C PHE A 75 -15.46 24.47 10.72
N LYS A 76 -14.66 23.50 11.17
CA LYS A 76 -13.84 23.67 12.37
C LYS A 76 -12.75 24.70 12.07
N GLN A 77 -12.99 25.95 12.44
CA GLN A 77 -11.97 27.01 12.38
C GLN A 77 -11.10 26.93 13.63
N ARG A 78 -9.80 27.20 13.47
CA ARG A 78 -8.89 27.31 14.62
C ARG A 78 -9.20 28.59 15.37
N LEU A 79 -9.24 28.52 16.69
CA LEU A 79 -9.34 29.71 17.53
C LEU A 79 -8.13 30.63 17.29
N PRO A 80 -8.34 31.96 17.39
CA PRO A 80 -7.26 32.92 17.30
C PRO A 80 -6.33 32.79 18.53
N ALA A 81 -5.09 33.27 18.42
CA ALA A 81 -4.05 33.01 19.42
C ALA A 81 -4.42 33.55 20.81
N GLU A 82 -5.19 34.64 20.87
CA GLU A 82 -5.65 35.27 22.10
C GLU A 82 -6.63 34.40 22.90
N GLN A 83 -7.24 33.40 22.27
CA GLN A 83 -8.17 32.45 22.90
C GLN A 83 -7.52 31.09 23.18
N VAL A 84 -6.23 30.93 22.87
CA VAL A 84 -5.50 29.69 23.12
C VAL A 84 -4.79 29.79 24.47
N THR A 85 -5.18 28.93 25.41
CA THR A 85 -4.59 28.92 26.77
C THR A 85 -3.17 28.36 26.78
N ASP A 86 -2.90 27.33 25.99
CA ASP A 86 -1.59 26.67 25.92
C ASP A 86 -1.30 26.19 24.48
N THR A 87 -0.03 26.25 24.08
CA THR A 87 0.45 25.77 22.78
C THR A 87 1.68 24.89 22.97
N GLN A 88 1.56 23.63 22.58
CA GLN A 88 2.64 22.64 22.68
C GLN A 88 3.22 22.34 21.31
N HIS A 89 4.54 22.51 21.19
CA HIS A 89 5.29 22.20 19.97
C HIS A 89 5.85 20.79 20.03
N PHE A 90 5.47 19.95 19.06
CA PHE A 90 6.01 18.59 18.91
C PHE A 90 7.04 18.58 17.78
N VAL A 91 8.32 18.62 18.14
CA VAL A 91 9.45 18.53 17.20
C VAL A 91 10.24 17.27 17.54
N PRO A 92 10.50 16.38 16.57
CA PRO A 92 11.31 15.19 16.81
C PRO A 92 12.78 15.57 17.07
N ASN A 93 13.41 14.91 18.06
CA ASN A 93 14.82 15.13 18.36
C ASN A 93 15.76 14.35 17.44
N GLU A 94 15.27 13.28 16.81
CA GLU A 94 16.07 12.36 16.00
C GLU A 94 15.31 11.90 14.74
N CYS A 95 16.06 11.57 13.69
CA CYS A 95 15.48 11.08 12.45
C CYS A 95 15.01 9.63 12.59
N ALA A 96 13.75 9.35 12.25
CA ALA A 96 13.16 8.01 12.34
C ALA A 96 13.85 6.94 11.46
N ASN A 97 14.65 7.34 10.46
CA ASN A 97 15.34 6.41 9.56
C ASN A 97 16.81 6.19 9.96
N CYS A 98 17.59 7.26 10.17
CA CYS A 98 19.02 7.17 10.43
C CYS A 98 19.44 7.50 11.88
N GLN A 99 18.50 7.91 12.73
CA GLN A 99 18.71 8.25 14.15
C GLN A 99 19.68 9.42 14.40
N ALA A 100 20.05 10.16 13.35
CA ALA A 100 20.82 11.38 13.52
C ALA A 100 19.98 12.44 14.25
N GLU A 101 20.65 13.26 15.07
CA GLU A 101 20.04 14.38 15.77
C GLU A 101 19.45 15.39 14.77
N LEU A 102 18.25 15.88 15.08
CA LEU A 102 17.55 16.89 14.28
C LEU A 102 17.62 18.26 14.97
N PRO A 103 17.68 19.36 14.20
CA PRO A 103 17.59 20.69 14.75
C PRO A 103 16.22 20.92 15.40
N ARG A 104 16.18 21.75 16.46
CA ARG A 104 14.93 22.13 17.12
C ARG A 104 14.08 23.09 16.29
N GLU A 105 14.74 23.91 15.47
CA GLU A 105 14.08 24.87 14.59
C GLU A 105 13.89 24.26 13.21
N ALA A 106 12.76 24.57 12.59
CA ALA A 106 12.43 24.07 11.25
C ALA A 106 13.34 24.71 10.19
N GLY A 107 13.86 23.88 9.29
CA GLY A 107 14.61 24.32 8.12
C GLY A 107 13.72 24.78 6.97
N ALA A 108 14.32 25.36 5.93
CA ALA A 108 13.59 25.88 4.76
C ALA A 108 12.83 24.80 3.97
N ASN A 109 13.26 23.54 4.04
CA ASN A 109 12.65 22.41 3.33
C ASN A 109 11.65 21.62 4.18
N ASP A 110 11.42 22.04 5.43
CA ASP A 110 10.50 21.33 6.31
C ASP A 110 9.05 21.63 5.95
N PRO A 111 8.15 20.64 6.04
CA PRO A 111 6.74 20.85 5.76
C PRO A 111 6.09 21.76 6.80
N GLU A 112 4.99 22.40 6.43
CA GLU A 112 4.20 23.19 7.37
C GLU A 112 3.73 22.31 8.54
N PRO A 113 3.84 22.78 9.80
CA PRO A 113 3.47 21.99 10.96
C PRO A 113 1.98 21.64 10.94
N LYS A 114 1.67 20.37 11.20
CA LYS A 114 0.30 19.94 11.46
C LYS A 114 -0.11 20.46 12.82
N ARG A 115 -1.19 21.24 12.89
CA ARG A 115 -1.76 21.73 14.16
C ARG A 115 -3.08 21.04 14.45
N PHE A 116 -3.19 20.52 15.66
CA PHE A 116 -4.38 19.98 16.28
C PHE A 116 -4.82 20.91 17.42
N GLN A 117 -6.12 21.16 17.56
CA GLN A 117 -6.66 22.03 18.61
C GLN A 117 -7.71 21.25 19.39
N THR A 118 -7.54 21.22 20.70
CA THR A 118 -8.47 20.62 21.67
C THR A 118 -9.11 21.75 22.47
N ILE A 119 -10.41 21.60 22.78
CA ILE A 119 -11.14 22.48 23.68
C ILE A 119 -11.65 21.60 24.81
N GLU A 120 -11.14 21.82 26.02
CA GLU A 120 -11.64 21.14 27.22
C GLU A 120 -12.98 21.76 27.63
N LEU A 121 -14.00 20.92 27.83
CA LEU A 121 -15.29 21.38 28.33
C LEU A 121 -15.19 21.62 29.84
N PRO A 122 -15.80 22.71 30.36
CA PRO A 122 -15.84 22.93 31.79
C PRO A 122 -16.58 21.78 32.49
N PRO A 123 -16.24 21.47 33.77
CA PRO A 123 -17.01 20.52 34.54
C PRO A 123 -18.46 20.97 34.67
N ILE A 124 -19.40 20.03 34.55
CA ILE A 124 -20.82 20.28 34.82
C ILE A 124 -20.97 20.32 36.34
N VAL A 125 -21.49 21.44 36.86
CA VAL A 125 -21.79 21.65 38.29
C VAL A 125 -23.23 21.24 38.58
#